data_AF-A0A4Q3GCH4-F1
#
_entry.id   AF-A0A4Q3GCH4-F1
#
_cell.length_a   1.000
_cell.length_b   1.000
_cell.length_c   1.000
_cell.angle_alpha   90.00
_cell.angle_beta   90.00
_cell.angle_gamma   90.00
#
_symmetry.space_group_name_H-M   'P 1'
#
loop_
_entity.id
_entity.type
_entity.pdbx_description
1 polymer ?
#
loop_
_entity_poly.entity_id
_entity_poly.type
_entity_poly.pdbx_seq_one_letter_code
_entity_poly.pdbx_strand_id
1 'polypeptide(L)' 'MADVHEMRKQGWQWTTIPTCIGLGPTKTLAKLANLAAKKNPLFDSVADLRDDTTRNCVLDRFPAGDV' A
#
# COMPACT_ATOMS: atom_id res chain seq x y z
N MET A 1 -5.60 7.23 8.91
CA MET A 1 -5.81 6.69 7.55
C MET A 1 -6.57 7.64 6.62
N ALA A 2 -7.50 8.47 7.13
CA ALA A 2 -8.24 9.44 6.33
C ALA A 2 -7.33 10.32 5.44
N ASP A 3 -6.19 10.78 5.98
CA ASP A 3 -5.25 11.66 5.25
C ASP A 3 -4.67 11.03 3.97
N VAL A 4 -4.47 9.71 3.95
CA VAL A 4 -3.82 9.02 2.83
C VAL A 4 -4.80 8.75 1.68
N HIS A 5 -6.05 8.43 2.00
CA HIS A 5 -7.10 8.34 0.98
C HIS A 5 -7.38 9.71 0.36
N GLU A 6 -7.35 10.79 1.15
CA GLU A 6 -7.52 12.14 0.61
C GLU A 6 -6.35 12.53 -0.31
N MET A 7 -5.11 12.19 0.04
CA MET A 7 -3.95 12.41 -0.83
C MET A 7 -4.08 11.69 -2.17
N ARG A 8 -4.52 10.42 -2.16
CA ARG A 8 -4.79 9.64 -3.39
C ARG A 8 -5.86 10.31 -4.24
N LYS A 9 -6.96 10.72 -3.61
CA LYS A 9 -8.07 11.42 -4.28
C LYS A 9 -7.61 12.73 -4.90
N GLN A 10 -6.79 13.51 -4.20
CA GLN A 10 -6.23 14.75 -4.73
C GLN A 10 -5.35 14.51 -5.96
N GLY A 11 -4.48 13.49 -5.89
CA GLY A 11 -3.65 13.08 -7.03
C GLY A 11 -4.48 12.65 -8.24
N TRP A 12 -5.56 11.91 -8.02
CA TRP A 12 -6.49 11.55 -9.09
C TRP A 12 -7.18 12.78 -9.68
N GLN A 13 -7.66 13.71 -8.86
CA GLN A 13 -8.30 14.94 -9.35
C GLN A 13 -7.40 15.79 -10.24
N TRP A 14 -6.10 15.85 -9.94
CA TRP A 14 -5.15 16.67 -10.71
C TRP A 14 -4.62 15.97 -11.96
N THR A 15 -4.38 14.67 -11.88
CA THR A 15 -3.64 13.94 -12.93
C THR A 15 -4.53 13.03 -13.76
N THR A 16 -5.73 12.68 -13.27
CA THR A 16 -6.60 11.64 -13.83
C THR A 16 -5.95 10.25 -13.86
N ILE A 17 -4.83 10.03 -13.16
CA ILE A 17 -4.13 8.75 -13.12
C ILE A 17 -4.49 8.00 -11.82
N PRO A 18 -4.97 6.74 -11.90
CA PRO A 18 -5.21 5.94 -10.71
C PRO A 18 -3.90 5.51 -10.07
N THR A 19 -3.76 5.74 -8.77
CA THR A 19 -2.57 5.40 -8.00
C THR A 19 -2.91 4.50 -6.82
N CYS A 20 -1.95 3.64 -6.47
CA CYS A 20 -1.93 2.88 -5.21
C CYS A 20 -0.93 3.53 -4.27
N ILE A 21 -1.17 3.42 -2.96
CA ILE A 21 -0.27 3.93 -1.92
C ILE A 21 0.09 2.80 -0.96
N GLY A 22 1.38 2.64 -0.68
CA GLY A 22 1.90 1.71 0.31
C GLY A 22 2.59 2.46 1.45
N LEU A 23 2.24 2.13 2.69
CA LEU A 23 2.86 2.68 3.90
C LEU A 23 3.62 1.58 4.62
N GLY A 24 4.81 1.92 5.13
CA GLY A 24 5.61 1.02 5.94
C GLY A 24 6.71 1.79 6.67
N PRO A 25 7.28 1.22 7.74
CA PRO A 25 8.32 1.90 8.54
C PRO A 25 9.68 1.96 7.82
N THR A 26 9.87 1.17 6.74
CA THR A 26 11.07 1.18 5.90
C THR A 26 10.69 1.30 4.43
N LYS A 27 11.65 1.70 3.58
CA LYS A 27 11.43 1.79 2.12
C LYS A 27 11.00 0.44 1.53
N THR A 28 11.62 -0.65 1.97
CA THR A 28 11.28 -2.01 1.54
C THR A 28 9.85 -2.38 1.92
N LEU A 29 9.45 -2.12 3.17
CA LEU A 29 8.08 -2.42 3.61
C LEU A 29 7.04 -1.52 2.94
N ALA A 30 7.36 -0.25 2.67
CA ALA A 30 6.47 0.63 1.90
C ALA A 30 6.29 0.16 0.44
N LYS A 31 7.37 -0.36 -0.18
CA LYS A 31 7.32 -0.95 -1.52
C LYS A 31 6.47 -2.22 -1.54
N LEU A 32 6.67 -3.10 -0.57
CA LEU A 32 5.86 -4.31 -0.37
C LEU A 32 4.38 -3.95 -0.14
N ALA A 33 4.11 -2.95 0.70
CA ALA A 33 2.76 -2.45 0.94
C ALA A 33 2.11 -2.00 -0.37
N ASN A 34 2.81 -1.22 -1.20
CA ASN A 34 2.27 -0.77 -2.49
C ASN A 34 1.98 -1.94 -3.44
N LEU A 35 2.83 -2.97 -3.43
CA LEU A 35 2.58 -4.20 -4.17
C LEU A 35 1.32 -4.92 -3.67
N ALA A 36 1.14 -5.02 -2.35
CA ALA A 36 -0.04 -5.61 -1.73
C ALA A 36 -1.31 -4.82 -2.08
N ALA A 37 -1.27 -3.49 -2.00
CA ALA A 37 -2.36 -2.59 -2.39
C ALA A 37 -2.78 -2.78 -3.86
N LYS A 38 -1.80 -3.05 -4.75
CA LYS A 38 -2.04 -3.28 -6.17
C LYS A 38 -2.56 -4.68 -6.47
N LYS A 39 -2.05 -5.72 -5.80
CA LYS A 39 -2.43 -7.12 -6.06
C LYS A 39 -3.71 -7.56 -5.36
N ASN A 40 -4.13 -6.88 -4.28
CA ASN A 40 -5.27 -7.30 -3.46
C ASN A 40 -6.30 -6.17 -3.30
N PRO A 41 -7.51 -6.32 -3.90
CA PRO A 41 -8.59 -5.33 -3.81
C PRO A 41 -9.05 -5.01 -2.39
N LEU A 42 -8.80 -5.90 -1.42
CA LEU A 42 -9.18 -5.70 -0.01
C LEU A 42 -8.53 -4.46 0.63
N PHE A 43 -7.41 -3.98 0.07
CA PHE A 43 -6.73 -2.80 0.56
C PHE A 43 -7.29 -1.48 0.00
N ASP A 44 -8.30 -1.50 -0.88
CA ASP A 44 -8.85 -0.27 -1.50
C ASP A 44 -7.75 0.67 -2.06
N SER A 45 -6.75 0.07 -2.74
CA SER A 45 -5.58 0.76 -3.29
C SER A 45 -4.66 1.45 -2.25
N VAL A 46 -4.87 1.24 -0.95
CA VAL A 46 -4.04 1.77 0.14
C VAL A 46 -3.72 0.66 1.15
N ALA A 47 -2.47 0.21 1.18
CA ALA A 47 -2.02 -0.78 2.17
C ALA A 47 -1.10 -0.14 3.20
N ASP A 48 -1.33 -0.45 4.47
CA ASP A 48 -0.50 0.01 5.59
C ASP A 48 0.11 -1.16 6.35
N LEU A 49 1.44 -1.28 6.28
CA LEU A 49 2.21 -2.30 6.99
C LEU A 49 2.94 -1.74 8.21
N ARG A 50 2.53 -0.59 8.74
CA ARG A 50 2.99 -0.10 10.06
C ARG A 50 2.41 -0.95 11.19
N ASP A 51 1.20 -1.47 11.02
CA ASP A 51 0.59 -2.47 11.90
C ASP A 51 1.26 -3.85 11.69
N ASP A 52 1.74 -4.44 12.78
CA ASP A 52 2.46 -5.73 12.74
C ASP A 52 1.56 -6.91 12.33
N THR A 53 0.26 -6.89 12.65
CA THR A 53 -0.68 -7.96 12.25
C THR A 53 -0.83 -7.99 10.73
N THR A 54 -1.07 -6.82 10.15
CA THR A 54 -1.21 -6.64 8.70
C THR A 54 0.12 -6.92 8.00
N ARG A 55 1.24 -6.46 8.57
CA ARG A 55 2.59 -6.73 8.06
C ARG A 55 2.87 -8.22 7.97
N ASN A 56 2.64 -8.96 9.04
CA ASN A 56 2.92 -10.40 9.08
C ASN A 56 2.05 -11.17 8.08
N CYS A 57 0.76 -10.83 7.98
CA CYS A 57 -0.14 -11.41 6.98
C CYS A 57 0.35 -11.16 5.53
N VAL A 58 0.88 -9.98 5.24
CA VAL A 58 1.44 -9.67 3.93
C VAL A 58 2.79 -10.36 3.72
N LEU A 59 3.67 -10.40 4.71
CA LEU A 59 4.98 -11.08 4.59
C LEU A 59 4.82 -12.58 4.32
N ASP A 60 3.86 -13.25 4.99
CA ASP A 60 3.60 -14.68 4.77
C ASP A 60 3.11 -14.99 3.35
N ARG A 61 2.54 -14.00 2.65
CA ARG A 61 1.92 -14.18 1.35
C ARG A 61 2.79 -13.73 0.17
N PHE A 62 3.87 -13.01 0.43
CA PHE A 62 4.75 -12.44 -0.60
C PHE A 62 6.18 -12.98 -0.46
N PRO A 63 6.71 -13.66 -1.49
CA PRO A 63 8.09 -14.14 -1.47
C PRO A 63 9.08 -12.97 -1.49
N ALA A 64 10.27 -13.15 -0.92
CA ALA A 64 11.27 -12.08 -0.82
C ALA A 64 11.73 -11.50 -2.17
N GLY A 65 11.55 -12.23 -3.28
CA GLY A 65 11.88 -11.76 -4.64
C GLY A 65 10.89 -10.76 -5.24
N ASP A 66 9.76 -10.49 -4.59
CA ASP A 66 8.71 -9.59 -5.09
C ASP A 66 8.95 -8.10 -4.75
N VAL A 67 9.99 -7.77 -3.95
CA VAL A 67 10.18 -6.42 -3.37
C VAL A 67 11.39 -5.66 -3.91
#